data_AF-A0A0F9C9N7-F1
#
_entry.id   AF-A0A0F9C9N7-F1
#
_cell.length_a   1.000
_cell.length_b   1.000
_cell.length_c   1.000
_cell.angle_alpha   90.00
_cell.angle_beta   90.00
_cell.angle_gamma   90.00
#
_symmetry.space_group_name_H-M   'P 1'
#
loop_
_entity.id
_entity.type
_entity.pdbx_description
1 polymer ?
#
loop_
_entity_poly.entity_id
_entity_poly.type
_entity_poly.pdbx_seq_one_letter_code
_entity_poly.pdbx_strand_id
1 'polypeptide(L)'
;MIDKKYVEELFENLKIKTIFDQELFKETPEVLSLLKSKGFLIAISSSTFKKIIDEYIKQKQIDNSVDTVLGYRPGFEKGRD
;
A
#
# COMPACT_ATOMS: atom_id res chain seq x y z
N MET A 1 -31.28 -12.89 -2.41
CA MET A 1 -30.03 -12.95 -3.19
C MET A 1 -29.20 -11.75 -2.75
N ILE A 2 -27.95 -11.93 -2.31
CA ILE A 2 -27.11 -10.79 -1.91
C ILE A 2 -26.59 -10.14 -3.20
N ASP A 3 -26.68 -8.81 -3.29
CA ASP A 3 -26.18 -8.05 -4.44
C ASP A 3 -24.64 -8.18 -4.51
N LYS A 4 -24.13 -8.60 -5.67
CA LYS A 4 -22.68 -8.73 -5.93
C LYS A 4 -21.94 -7.41 -5.67
N LYS A 5 -22.52 -6.28 -6.09
CA LYS A 5 -21.90 -4.97 -5.94
C LYS A 5 -21.76 -4.59 -4.46
N TYR A 6 -22.79 -4.91 -3.67
CA TYR A 6 -22.77 -4.71 -2.22
C TYR A 6 -21.64 -5.52 -1.55
N VAL A 7 -21.42 -6.78 -1.98
CA VAL A 7 -20.33 -7.61 -1.45
C VAL A 7 -18.95 -7.06 -1.80
N GLU A 8 -18.77 -6.58 -3.04
CA GLU A 8 -17.51 -5.96 -3.49
C GLU A 8 -17.21 -4.68 -2.70
N GLU A 9 -18.21 -3.81 -2.52
CA GLU A 9 -18.06 -2.59 -1.72
C GLU A 9 -17.77 -2.90 -0.26
N LEU A 10 -18.44 -3.90 0.33
CA LEU A 10 -18.18 -4.34 1.70
C LEU A 10 -16.75 -4.86 1.85
N PHE A 11 -16.28 -5.68 0.91
CA PHE A 11 -14.93 -6.24 0.91
C PHE A 11 -13.84 -5.15 0.80
N GLU A 12 -13.99 -4.19 -0.11
CA GLU A 12 -13.01 -3.10 -0.22
C GLU A 12 -13.01 -2.18 1.02
N ASN A 13 -14.18 -1.90 1.59
CA ASN A 13 -14.28 -1.15 2.84
C ASN A 13 -13.61 -1.88 4.01
N LEU A 14 -13.76 -3.21 4.11
CA LEU A 14 -13.08 -4.01 5.13
C LEU A 14 -11.56 -4.00 4.93
N LYS A 15 -11.08 -4.17 3.70
CA LYS A 15 -9.64 -4.09 3.39
C LYS A 15 -9.05 -2.75 3.83
N ILE A 16 -9.72 -1.64 3.52
CA ILE A 16 -9.28 -0.30 3.91
C ILE A 16 -9.26 -0.15 5.44
N LYS A 17 -10.27 -0.64 6.15
CA LYS A 17 -10.28 -0.54 7.62
C LYS A 17 -9.15 -1.35 8.25
N THR A 18 -8.96 -2.58 7.79
CA THR A 18 -7.98 -3.50 8.39
C THR A 18 -6.52 -3.18 8.06
N ILE A 19 -6.25 -2.45 6.98
CA ILE A 19 -4.86 -2.18 6.57
C ILE A 19 -4.12 -1.31 7.60
N PHE A 20 -4.81 -0.36 8.22
CA PHE A 20 -4.20 0.55 9.20
C PHE A 20 -3.87 -0.15 10.52
N ASP A 21 -4.54 -1.25 10.83
CA ASP A 21 -4.29 -2.10 11.99
C ASP A 21 -3.12 -3.07 11.77
N GLN A 22 -2.64 -3.23 10.52
CA GLN A 22 -1.51 -4.10 10.22
C GLN A 22 -0.20 -3.48 10.70
N GLU A 23 0.51 -4.18 11.57
CA GLU A 23 1.87 -3.80 11.94
C GLU A 23 2.89 -4.18 10.87
N LEU A 24 3.96 -3.38 10.77
CA LEU A 24 5.12 -3.78 10.00
C LEU A 24 5.82 -4.94 10.71
N PHE A 25 6.46 -5.83 9.95
CA PHE A 25 7.49 -6.69 10.53
C PHE A 25 8.56 -5.81 11.16
N LYS A 26 9.06 -6.22 12.34
CA LYS A 26 9.95 -5.41 13.18
C LYS A 26 11.19 -4.92 12.42
N GLU A 27 11.69 -5.74 11.50
CA GLU A 27 12.90 -5.51 10.71
C GLU A 27 12.66 -4.60 9.50
N THR A 28 11.41 -4.34 9.12
CA THR A 28 11.05 -3.60 7.89
C THR A 28 11.77 -2.24 7.80
N PRO A 29 11.72 -1.36 8.82
CA PRO A 29 12.35 -0.03 8.71
C PRO A 29 13.87 -0.09 8.51
N GLU A 30 14.54 -1.05 9.17
CA GLU A 30 15.98 -1.26 9.05
C GLU A 30 16.36 -1.74 7.65
N VAL A 31 15.62 -2.73 7.12
CA VAL A 31 15.86 -3.27 5.77
C VAL A 31 15.67 -2.18 4.72
N LEU A 32 14.60 -1.39 4.82
CA LEU A 32 14.35 -0.28 3.89
C LEU A 32 15.46 0.77 3.95
N SER A 33 15.90 1.14 5.14
CA SER A 33 17.02 2.09 5.33
C SER A 33 18.33 1.56 4.72
N LEU A 34 18.66 0.29 4.95
CA LEU A 34 19.84 -0.35 4.38
C LEU A 34 19.81 -0.35 2.85
N LEU A 35 18.66 -0.70 2.25
CA LEU A 35 18.48 -0.66 0.80
C LEU A 35 18.64 0.77 0.24
N LYS A 36 18.06 1.78 0.89
CA LYS A 36 18.26 3.19 0.50
C LYS A 36 19.72 3.62 0.58
N SER A 37 20.43 3.27 1.66
CA SER A 37 21.86 3.61 1.82
C SER A 37 22.76 2.98 0.74
N LYS A 38 22.32 1.88 0.14
CA LYS A 38 23.00 1.22 -0.99
C LYS A 38 22.64 1.82 -2.36
N GLY A 39 21.78 2.84 -2.39
CA GLY A 39 21.37 3.53 -3.62
C GLY A 39 20.24 2.85 -4.39
N PHE A 40 19.51 1.91 -3.78
CA PHE A 40 18.35 1.29 -4.42
C PHE A 40 17.13 2.23 -4.38
N LEU A 41 16.35 2.20 -5.46
CA LEU A 41 15.00 2.73 -5.50
C LEU A 41 14.04 1.71 -4.88
N ILE A 42 13.16 2.18 -4.01
CA ILE A 42 12.19 1.36 -3.31
C ILE A 42 10.79 1.75 -3.76
N ALA A 43 10.07 0.79 -4.37
CA ALA A 43 8.70 0.96 -4.80
C ALA A 43 7.78 -0.05 -4.10
N ILE A 44 6.58 0.40 -3.70
CA ILE A 44 5.52 -0.50 -3.23
C ILE A 44 4.54 -0.75 -4.38
N SER A 45 4.37 -2.00 -4.78
CA SER A 45 3.35 -2.41 -5.75
C SER A 45 2.15 -3.00 -5.03
N SER A 46 1.03 -2.27 -4.96
CA SER A 46 -0.17 -2.70 -4.23
C SER A 46 -1.41 -2.78 -5.12
N SER A 47 -2.25 -3.80 -4.93
CA SER A 47 -3.57 -3.87 -5.58
C SER A 47 -4.59 -2.91 -4.94
N THR A 48 -4.24 -2.31 -3.80
CA THR A 48 -5.07 -1.31 -3.11
C THR A 48 -4.88 0.08 -3.73
N PHE A 49 -5.82 0.98 -3.46
CA PHE A 49 -5.73 2.39 -3.83
C PHE A 49 -4.42 3.02 -3.35
N LYS A 50 -3.73 3.75 -4.25
CA LYS A 50 -2.47 4.45 -3.93
C LYS A 50 -2.61 5.32 -2.67
N LYS A 51 -3.69 6.09 -2.58
CA LYS A 51 -3.96 7.00 -1.45
C LYS A 51 -3.94 6.29 -0.10
N ILE A 52 -4.51 5.08 -0.03
CA ILE A 52 -4.58 4.31 1.22
C ILE A 52 -3.19 3.81 1.63
N ILE A 53 -2.39 3.36 0.67
CA ILE A 53 -1.01 2.93 0.94
C ILE A 53 -0.13 4.12 1.31
N ASP A 54 -0.26 5.26 0.64
CA ASP A 54 0.46 6.49 0.98
C ASP A 54 0.17 6.93 2.43
N GLU A 55 -1.08 6.80 2.88
CA GLU A 55 -1.48 7.12 4.26
C GLU A 55 -0.91 6.11 5.26
N TYR A 56 -0.98 4.82 4.93
CA TYR A 56 -0.42 3.75 5.77
C TYR A 56 1.09 3.92 6.00
N ILE A 57 1.88 4.18 4.95
CA ILE A 57 3.34 4.32 5.08
C ILE A 57 3.75 5.57 5.88
N LYS A 58 2.94 6.64 5.82
CA LYS A 58 3.14 7.83 6.67
C LYS A 58 2.83 7.52 8.13
N GLN A 59 1.72 6.84 8.40
CA GLN A 59 1.36 6.43 9.76
C GLN A 59 2.42 5.52 10.38
N LYS A 60 3.00 4.61 9.58
CA LYS A 60 4.08 3.71 10.00
C LYS A 60 5.49 4.33 9.90
N GLN A 61 5.60 5.62 9.55
CA GLN A 61 6.84 6.40 9.50
C GLN A 61 7.95 5.79 8.61
N ILE A 62 7.55 5.16 7.50
CA ILE A 62 8.47 4.61 6.49
C ILE A 62 8.38 5.34 5.14
N ASP A 63 7.64 6.44 5.06
CA ASP A 63 7.43 7.23 3.86
C ASP A 63 8.74 7.82 3.30
N ASN A 64 9.68 8.20 4.17
CA ASN A 64 11.02 8.65 3.76
C ASN A 64 11.88 7.55 3.10
N SER A 65 11.51 6.28 3.27
CA SER A 65 12.23 5.14 2.71
C SER A 65 11.57 4.57 1.47
N VAL A 66 10.44 5.11 1.01
CA VAL A 66 9.69 4.63 -0.16
C VAL A 66 9.69 5.72 -1.22
N ASP A 67 10.30 5.43 -2.38
CA ASP A 67 10.41 6.39 -3.48
C ASP A 67 9.09 6.54 -4.24
N THR A 68 8.32 5.46 -4.37
CA THR A 68 7.03 5.51 -5.07
C THR A 68 6.07 4.39 -4.66
N VAL A 69 4.78 4.67 -4.81
CA VAL A 69 3.70 3.69 -4.61
C VAL A 69 2.97 3.50 -5.93
N LEU A 70 3.03 2.27 -6.44
CA LEU A 70 2.29 1.77 -7.59
C LEU A 70 1.02 1.08 -7.10
N GLY A 71 0.10 1.90 -6.57
CA GLY A 71 -1.24 1.49 -6.18
C GLY A 71 -2.29 1.89 -7.21
N TYR A 72 -3.47 1.28 -7.15
CA TYR A 72 -4.58 1.62 -8.02
C TYR A 72 -4.95 3.10 -7.90
N ARG A 73 -5.17 3.75 -9.04
CA ARG A 73 -5.82 5.06 -9.16
C ARG A 73 -6.53 5.08 -10.53
N PRO A 74 -7.60 5.88 -10.71
CA PRO A 74 -8.22 6.02 -12.03
C PRO A 74 -7.18 6.37 -13.10
N GLY A 75 -7.11 5.57 -14.18
CA GLY A 75 -6.11 5.72 -15.23
C GLY A 75 -4.72 5.13 -14.93
N PHE A 76 -4.58 4.31 -13.90
CA PHE A 76 -3.40 3.48 -13.65
C PHE A 76 -3.83 2.15 -13.02
N GLU A 77 -3.93 1.12 -13.87
CA GLU A 77 -4.44 -0.19 -13.52
C GLU A 77 -3.36 -1.25 -13.71
N LYS A 78 -3.05 -2.01 -12.65
CA LYS A 78 -2.03 -3.07 -12.71
C LYS A 78 -2.35 -4.06 -13.83
N GLY A 79 -1.39 -4.26 -14.75
CA GLY A 79 -1.52 -5.21 -15.86
C GLY A 79 -2.20 -4.65 -17.10
N ARG A 80 -2.75 -3.43 -17.01
CA ARG A 80 -3.15 -2.64 -18.17
C ARG A 80 -2.04 -1.66 -18.57
N ASP A 81 -1.41 -1.06 -17.57
CA ASP A 81 -0.25 -0.17 -17.66
C ASP A 81 0.98 -0.83 -17.01
#